data_AF-A0A413RLZ7-F1
#
_entry.id   AF-A0A413RLZ7-F1
#
_cell.length_a   1.000
_cell.length_b   1.000
_cell.length_c   1.000
_cell.angle_alpha   90.00
_cell.angle_beta   90.00
_cell.angle_gamma   90.00
#
_symmetry.space_group_name_H-M   'P 1'
#
loop_
_entity.id
_entity.type
_entity.pdbx_description
1 polymer ?
#
loop_
_entity_poly.entity_id
_entity_poly.type
_entity_poly.pdbx_seq_one_letter_code
_entity_poly.pdbx_strand_id
1 'polypeptide(L)' 'PQDVSVAGFDGIDLPWLGADVLTTVVQPLTEKGEAVGHLVEDLLAGAEPDHRELPVSLRVGTTTGPVPA' A
#
# COMPACT_ATOMS: atom_id res chain seq x y z
N PRO A 1 -0.84 20.81 1.71
CA PRO A 1 -2.30 20.49 1.69
C PRO A 1 -3.22 21.69 1.99
N GLN A 2 -2.76 22.91 1.69
CA GLN A 2 -3.40 24.16 2.12
C GLN A 2 -4.70 24.43 1.38
N ASP A 3 -4.77 24.09 0.09
CA ASP A 3 -6.00 24.24 -0.71
C ASP A 3 -6.79 22.93 -0.73
N VAL A 4 -6.11 21.82 -1.01
CA VAL A 4 -6.70 20.48 -1.13
C VAL A 4 -5.78 19.46 -0.47
N SER A 5 -6.39 18.56 0.31
CA SER A 5 -5.72 17.37 0.82
C SER A 5 -5.76 16.25 -0.21
N VAL A 6 -4.62 15.60 -0.44
CA VAL A 6 -4.47 14.51 -1.39
C VAL A 6 -3.91 13.28 -0.67
N ALA A 7 -4.58 12.15 -0.83
CA ALA A 7 -4.13 10.86 -0.36
C ALA A 7 -4.10 9.84 -1.51
N GLY A 8 -3.27 8.82 -1.39
CA GLY A 8 -3.17 7.73 -2.35
C GLY A 8 -3.33 6.34 -1.72
N PHE A 9 -2.93 5.34 -2.49
CA PHE A 9 -2.92 3.93 -2.12
C PHE A 9 -1.61 3.27 -2.57
N ASP A 10 -1.37 2.02 -2.20
CA ASP A 10 -0.18 1.17 -2.45
C ASP A 10 1.02 1.41 -1.54
N GLY A 11 1.29 2.64 -1.14
CA GLY A 11 2.42 2.94 -0.25
C GLY A 11 3.79 2.96 -0.92
N ILE A 12 3.85 2.96 -2.26
CA ILE A 12 5.11 3.00 -3.02
C ILE A 12 5.89 4.30 -2.79
N ASP A 13 7.20 4.26 -3.08
CA ASP A 13 8.05 5.45 -3.07
C ASP A 13 7.84 6.29 -4.34
N LEU A 14 7.74 7.62 -4.17
CA LEU A 14 7.37 8.58 -5.21
C LEU A 14 8.41 9.71 -5.26
N PRO A 15 9.65 9.44 -5.71
CA PRO A 15 10.75 10.41 -5.64
C PRO A 15 10.49 11.70 -6.45
N TRP A 16 9.55 11.67 -7.39
CA TRP A 16 9.14 12.83 -8.17
C TRP A 16 8.29 13.85 -7.39
N LEU A 17 7.88 13.57 -6.16
CA LEU A 17 7.21 14.53 -5.27
C LEU A 17 8.20 15.47 -4.53
N GLY A 18 9.50 15.33 -4.80
CA GLY A 18 10.50 16.20 -4.19
C GLY A 18 10.58 15.98 -2.68
N ALA A 19 10.38 17.04 -1.90
CA ALA A 19 10.41 16.97 -0.44
C ALA A 19 9.10 16.47 0.18
N ASP A 20 8.01 16.39 -0.60
CA ASP A 20 6.72 15.97 -0.10
C ASP A 20 6.59 14.46 0.02
N VAL A 21 5.87 14.04 1.05
CA VAL A 21 5.57 12.64 1.33
C VAL A 21 4.06 12.44 1.16
N LEU A 22 3.65 11.57 0.25
CA LEU A 22 2.23 11.28 0.05
C LEU A 22 1.64 10.57 1.28
N THR A 23 0.53 11.09 1.81
CA THR A 23 -0.35 10.32 2.71
C THR A 23 -0.97 9.17 1.92
N THR A 24 -0.81 7.94 2.37
CA THR A 24 -1.21 6.77 1.59
C THR A 24 -1.51 5.57 2.46
N VAL A 25 -2.42 4.72 1.99
CA VAL A 25 -2.57 3.37 2.55
C VAL A 25 -1.45 2.49 1.98
N VAL A 26 -0.62 1.97 2.87
CA VAL A 26 0.51 1.09 2.57
C VAL A 26 0.03 -0.34 2.45
N GLN A 27 0.26 -0.95 1.29
CA GLN A 27 0.10 -2.39 1.11
C GLN A 27 1.39 -3.11 1.50
N PRO A 28 1.31 -4.32 2.09
CA PRO A 28 2.49 -5.11 2.40
C PRO A 28 2.99 -5.81 1.13
N LEU A 29 3.57 -5.05 0.19
CA LEU A 29 3.88 -5.54 -1.16
C LEU A 29 4.85 -6.73 -1.17
N THR A 30 5.85 -6.74 -0.28
CA THR A 30 6.78 -7.87 -0.14
C THR A 30 6.07 -9.13 0.36
N GLU A 31 5.33 -9.04 1.46
CA GLU A 31 4.56 -10.15 2.02
C GLU A 31 3.52 -10.66 1.02
N LYS A 32 2.88 -9.76 0.27
CA LYS A 32 1.97 -10.12 -0.81
C LYS A 32 2.66 -10.94 -1.89
N GLY A 33 3.88 -10.56 -2.29
CA GLY A 33 4.69 -11.33 -3.24
C GLY A 33 5.05 -12.71 -2.72
N GLU A 34 5.47 -12.81 -1.46
CA GLU A 34 5.77 -14.08 -0.79
C GLU A 34 4.54 -14.99 -0.70
N ALA A 35 3.41 -14.43 -0.27
CA ALA A 35 2.14 -15.15 -0.19
C ALA A 35 1.73 -15.69 -1.57
N VAL A 36 1.81 -14.88 -2.63
CA VAL A 36 1.54 -15.34 -4.00
C VAL A 36 2.49 -16.46 -4.40
N GLY A 37 3.78 -16.37 -4.05
CA GLY A 37 4.75 -17.44 -4.30
C GLY A 37 4.30 -18.77 -3.71
N HIS A 38 3.89 -18.78 -2.44
CA HIS A 38 3.38 -20.00 -1.78
C HIS A 38 2.07 -20.51 -2.39
N LEU A 39 1.14 -19.63 -2.75
CA LEU A 39 -0.10 -20.05 -3.43
C LEU A 39 0.19 -20.70 -4.79
N VAL A 40 1.24 -20.24 -5.50
CA VAL A 40 1.69 -20.87 -6.75
C VAL A 40 2.31 -22.24 -6.49
N GLU A 41 3.08 -22.41 -5.42
CA GLU A 41 3.63 -23.72 -5.01
C GLU A 41 2.49 -24.73 -4.75
N ASP A 42 1.42 -24.33 -4.06
CA ASP A 42 0.24 -25.16 -3.80
C ASP A 42 -0.44 -25.60 -5.11
N LEU A 43 -0.63 -24.67 -6.05
CA LEU A 43 -1.20 -24.97 -7.38
C LEU A 43 -0.35 -25.98 -8.15
N LEU A 44 0.99 -25.83 -8.12
CA LEU A 44 1.91 -26.74 -8.78
C LEU A 44 1.91 -28.14 -8.14
N ALA A 45 1.61 -28.23 -6.85
CA ALA A 45 1.40 -29.49 -6.13
C ALA A 45 0.01 -30.12 -6.40
N GLY A 46 -0.86 -29.45 -7.16
CA GLY A 46 -2.22 -29.90 -7.46
C GLY A 46 -3.24 -29.63 -6.35
N ALA A 47 -2.89 -28.77 -5.38
CA ALA A 47 -3.81 -28.30 -4.34
C ALA A 47 -4.62 -27.08 -4.81
N GLU A 48 -5.73 -26.80 -4.13
CA GLU A 48 -6.48 -25.55 -4.25
C GLU A 48 -6.05 -24.60 -3.12
N PRO A 49 -5.43 -23.45 -3.43
CA PRO A 49 -4.93 -22.54 -2.39
C PRO A 49 -6.07 -21.79 -1.70
N ASP A 50 -5.94 -21.60 -0.39
CA ASP A 50 -6.88 -20.79 0.39
C ASP A 50 -6.78 -19.30 0.08
N HIS A 51 -7.91 -18.60 0.23
CA HIS A 51 -7.93 -17.14 0.19
C HIS A 51 -7.09 -16.55 1.35
N ARG A 52 -6.22 -15.60 1.03
CA ARG A 52 -5.44 -14.85 2.02
C ARG A 52 -5.75 -13.36 1.95
N GLU A 53 -6.19 -12.81 3.08
CA GLU A 53 -6.35 -11.36 3.28
C GLU A 53 -5.11 -10.82 4.01
N LEU A 54 -4.51 -9.76 3.48
CA LEU A 54 -3.33 -9.12 4.06
C LEU A 54 -3.69 -7.73 4.59
N PRO A 55 -3.33 -7.38 5.84
CA PRO A 55 -3.69 -6.11 6.42
C PRO A 55 -2.93 -4.96 5.76
N VAL A 56 -3.61 -3.82 5.63
CA VAL A 56 -3.02 -2.56 5.17
C VAL A 56 -2.90 -1.57 6.33
N SER A 57 -2.03 -0.57 6.20
CA SER A 57 -1.86 0.47 7.22
C SER A 57 -1.85 1.87 6.61
N LEU A 58 -2.38 2.87 7.32
CA LEU A 58 -2.28 4.26 6.88
C LEU A 58 -0.92 4.82 7.25
N ARG A 59 -0.21 5.38 6.27
CA ARG A 59 0.95 6.25 6.48
C ARG A 59 0.55 7.69 6.22
N VAL A 60 0.56 8.51 7.26
CA VAL A 60 0.33 9.96 7.13
C VAL A 60 1.60 10.63 6.62
N GLY A 61 1.49 11.37 5.53
CA GLY A 61 2.54 12.17 4.92
C GLY A 61 2.29 13.68 5.07
N THR A 62 2.88 14.48 4.18
CA THR A 62 2.75 15.95 4.15
C THR A 62 1.57 16.43 3.31
N THR A 63 0.94 15.55 2.51
CA THR A 63 -0.08 15.91 1.52
C THR A 63 -1.52 15.94 2.03
N THR A 64 -1.76 15.63 3.30
CA THR A 64 -3.08 15.79 3.95
C THR A 64 -2.96 16.66 5.19
N GLY A 65 -3.99 17.46 5.48
CA GLY A 65 -4.02 18.32 6.67
C GLY A 65 -5.43 18.81 6.99
N PRO A 66 -5.59 19.54 8.10
CA PRO A 66 -6.87 20.17 8.43
C PRO A 66 -7.27 21.19 7.36
N VAL A 67 -8.58 21.41 7.20
CA VAL A 67 -9.10 22.51 6.37
C VAL A 67 -8.67 23.84 7.00
N PRO A 68 -8.21 24.83 6.22
CA PRO A 68 -7.90 26.16 6.72
C PRO A 68 -9.09 26.82 7.43
N ALA A 69 -8.81 27.74 8.36
CA ALA A 69 -9.83 28.51 9.07
C ALA A 69 -10.49 29.58 8.18
#